data_AF-A0A069QI89-F1
#
_entry.id   AF-A0A069QI89-F1
#
_cell.length_a   1.000
_cell.length_b   1.000
_cell.length_c   1.000
_cell.angle_alpha   90.00
_cell.angle_beta   90.00
_cell.angle_gamma   90.00
#
_symmetry.space_group_name_H-M   'P 1'
#
loop_
_entity.id
_entity.type
_entity.pdbx_description
1 polymer ?
#
loop_
_entity_poly.entity_id
_entity_poly.type
_entity_poly.pdbx_seq_one_letter_code
_entity_poly.pdbx_strand_id
1 'polypeptide(L)'
;MNDRDILHQQLIRLGDMMGDGLHLEKDGRWIAREYKRISRVLFPEMFPKRNTTERDKAIAEWCKCNPCNECGGEFKQTRKGSMRVVCTGCGVKRQLKVRKQKHSNL
;
A
#
# COMPACT_ATOMS: atom_id res chain seq x y z
N MET A 1 32.41 -9.16 7.96
CA MET A 1 31.13 -9.79 7.55
C MET A 1 30.25 -8.66 7.02
N ASN A 2 29.73 -8.77 5.80
CA ASN A 2 28.94 -7.69 5.19
C ASN A 2 27.50 -7.69 5.77
N ASP A 3 26.88 -6.53 5.92
CA ASP A 3 25.48 -6.38 6.37
C ASP A 3 24.52 -7.22 5.53
N ARG A 4 24.78 -7.31 4.22
CA ARG A 4 23.99 -8.16 3.32
C ARG A 4 24.10 -9.65 3.67
N ASP A 5 25.29 -10.14 4.03
CA ASP A 5 25.51 -11.54 4.40
C ASP A 5 24.81 -11.87 5.72
N ILE A 6 24.84 -10.94 6.69
CA ILE A 6 24.13 -11.08 7.96
C ILE A 6 22.63 -11.23 7.71
N LEU A 7 22.05 -10.40 6.83
CA LEU A 7 20.65 -10.49 6.45
C LEU A 7 20.33 -11.80 5.73
N HIS A 8 21.22 -12.30 4.87
CA HIS A 8 21.03 -13.62 4.23
C HIS A 8 21.01 -14.75 5.27
N GLN A 9 21.93 -14.74 6.24
CA GLN A 9 21.95 -15.74 7.31
C GLN A 9 20.71 -15.67 8.19
N GLN A 10 20.24 -14.47 8.52
CA GLN A 10 18.97 -14.28 9.23
C GLN A 10 17.78 -14.83 8.44
N LEU A 11 17.75 -14.59 7.12
CA LEU A 11 16.68 -15.10 6.26
C LEU A 11 16.64 -16.64 6.26
N ILE A 12 17.79 -17.31 6.19
CA ILE A 12 17.89 -18.78 6.25
C ILE A 12 17.31 -19.30 7.57
N ARG A 13 17.78 -18.77 8.70
CA ARG A 13 17.29 -19.18 10.04
C ARG A 13 15.79 -18.99 10.21
N LEU A 14 15.25 -17.86 9.74
CA LEU A 14 13.81 -17.61 9.76
C LEU A 14 13.05 -18.60 8.85
N GLY A 15 13.65 -18.98 7.72
CA GLY A 15 13.13 -20.02 6.83
C GLY A 15 13.07 -21.39 7.52
N ASP A 16 14.13 -21.78 8.24
CA ASP A 16 14.17 -23.03 9.01
C ASP A 16 13.07 -23.04 10.09
N MET A 17 12.95 -21.96 10.87
CA MET A 17 11.86 -21.79 11.86
C MET A 17 10.47 -21.84 11.22
N MET A 18 10.31 -21.36 9.99
CA MET A 18 9.05 -21.50 9.26
C MET A 18 8.81 -22.95 8.82
N GLY A 19 9.85 -23.66 8.37
CA GLY A 19 9.81 -25.07 8.03
C GLY A 19 9.41 -25.97 9.21
N ASP A 20 9.88 -25.63 10.40
CA ASP A 20 9.51 -26.29 11.66
C ASP A 20 8.08 -25.96 12.13
N GLY A 21 7.37 -25.07 11.42
CA GLY A 21 5.99 -24.71 11.74
C GLY A 21 5.84 -23.68 12.86
N LEU A 22 6.93 -23.16 13.43
CA LEU A 22 6.89 -22.20 14.55
C LEU A 22 6.07 -20.95 14.21
N HIS A 23 6.07 -20.51 12.94
CA HIS A 23 5.30 -19.36 12.48
C HIS A 23 3.77 -19.52 12.56
N LEU A 24 3.26 -20.75 12.70
CA LEU A 24 1.84 -21.08 12.84
C LEU A 24 1.39 -21.08 14.31
N GLU A 25 2.32 -21.08 15.25
CA GLU A 25 2.02 -21.02 16.67
C GLU A 25 1.41 -19.67 17.07
N LYS A 26 0.78 -19.63 18.25
CA LYS A 26 0.02 -18.47 18.76
C LYS A 26 0.79 -17.15 18.69
N ASP A 27 2.09 -17.21 19.01
CA ASP A 27 3.00 -16.06 19.02
C ASP A 27 4.00 -16.07 17.86
N GLY A 28 4.03 -17.11 17.04
CA GLY A 28 5.00 -17.30 15.95
C GLY A 28 4.87 -16.36 14.75
N ARG A 29 3.76 -15.60 14.68
CA ARG A 29 3.47 -14.69 13.55
C ARG A 29 4.56 -13.64 13.29
N TRP A 30 5.45 -13.36 14.24
CA TRP A 30 6.56 -12.44 14.01
C TRP A 30 7.61 -13.02 13.06
N ILE A 31 7.79 -14.35 13.02
CA ILE A 31 8.78 -15.03 12.17
C ILE A 31 8.48 -14.76 10.70
N ALA A 32 7.24 -15.01 10.25
CA ALA A 32 6.82 -14.74 8.88
C ALA A 32 6.85 -13.24 8.51
N ARG A 33 6.56 -12.36 9.49
CA ARG A 33 6.66 -10.90 9.30
C ARG A 33 8.10 -10.46 9.06
N GLU A 34 9.02 -11.00 9.85
CA GLU A 34 10.44 -10.67 9.78
C GLU A 34 11.10 -11.25 8.54
N TYR A 35 10.77 -12.51 8.19
CA TYR A 35 11.20 -13.13 6.95
C TYR A 35 10.86 -12.24 5.76
N LYS A 36 9.60 -11.81 5.66
CA LYS A 36 9.13 -10.91 4.59
C LYS A 36 9.83 -9.54 4.60
N ARG A 37 10.16 -9.01 5.78
CA ARG A 37 10.90 -7.74 5.91
C ARG A 37 12.30 -7.89 5.32
N ILE A 38 13.02 -8.93 5.70
CA ILE A 38 14.39 -9.19 5.23
C ILE A 38 14.39 -9.52 3.73
N SER A 39 13.46 -10.33 3.23
CA SER A 39 13.34 -10.62 1.79
C SER A 39 13.19 -9.34 0.96
N ARG A 40 12.42 -8.35 1.43
CA ARG A 40 12.25 -7.07 0.75
C ARG A 40 13.51 -6.21 0.69
N VAL A 41 14.38 -6.35 1.69
CA VAL A 41 15.66 -5.63 1.73
C VAL A 41 16.68 -6.31 0.83
N LEU A 42 16.72 -7.64 0.83
CA LEU A 42 17.67 -8.41 0.04
C LEU A 42 17.30 -8.47 -1.45
N PHE A 43 16.00 -8.52 -1.77
CA PHE A 43 15.46 -8.74 -3.11
C PHE A 43 14.36 -7.70 -3.47
N PRO A 44 14.69 -6.39 -3.49
CA PRO A 44 13.70 -5.34 -3.72
C PRO A 44 12.97 -5.47 -5.08
N GLU A 45 13.63 -6.02 -6.09
CA GLU A 45 13.09 -6.28 -7.43
C GLU A 45 11.90 -7.25 -7.42
N MET A 46 11.88 -8.20 -6.48
CA MET A 46 10.75 -9.13 -6.31
C MET A 46 9.53 -8.47 -5.67
N PHE A 47 9.69 -7.31 -5.05
CA PHE A 47 8.64 -6.59 -4.33
C PHE A 47 8.44 -5.18 -4.89
N PRO A 48 8.00 -5.04 -6.16
CA PRO A 48 7.81 -3.74 -6.77
C PRO A 48 6.78 -2.92 -5.98
N LYS A 49 7.10 -1.64 -5.74
CA LYS A 49 6.18 -0.70 -5.12
C LYS A 49 4.97 -0.50 -6.05
N ARG A 50 3.77 -0.50 -5.49
CA ARG A 50 2.56 -0.18 -6.27
C ARG A 50 2.70 1.23 -6.87
N ASN A 51 2.59 1.32 -8.19
CA ASN A 51 2.52 2.61 -8.86
C ASN A 51 1.17 3.27 -8.55
N THR A 52 1.18 4.41 -7.87
CA THR A 52 -0.04 5.16 -7.54
C THR A 52 -0.25 6.36 -8.46
N THR A 53 0.65 6.61 -9.40
CA THR A 53 0.72 7.84 -10.19
C THR A 53 -0.54 8.06 -11.02
N GLU A 54 -1.02 7.03 -11.72
CA GLU A 54 -2.24 7.13 -12.54
C GLU A 54 -3.46 7.47 -11.69
N ARG A 55 -3.59 6.82 -10.53
CA ARG A 55 -4.66 7.09 -9.58
C ARG A 55 -4.58 8.53 -9.03
N ASP A 56 -3.38 9.00 -8.74
CA ASP A 56 -3.18 10.35 -8.20
C ASP A 56 -3.52 11.41 -9.26
N LYS A 57 -3.18 11.16 -10.54
CA LYS A 57 -3.60 12.00 -11.68
C LYS A 57 -5.12 12.02 -11.84
N ALA A 58 -5.76 10.85 -11.87
CA ALA A 58 -7.22 10.75 -12.02
C ALA A 58 -7.98 11.46 -10.88
N ILE A 59 -7.47 11.39 -9.64
CA ILE A 59 -8.07 12.09 -8.52
C ILE A 59 -7.83 13.60 -8.61
N ALA A 60 -6.64 14.03 -9.03
CA ALA A 60 -6.36 15.44 -9.26
C ALA A 60 -7.27 16.03 -10.35
N GLU A 61 -7.54 15.30 -11.43
CA GLU A 61 -8.51 15.69 -12.46
C GLU A 61 -9.92 15.76 -11.89
N TRP A 62 -10.35 14.77 -11.10
CA TRP A 62 -11.65 14.77 -10.44
C TRP A 62 -11.81 15.99 -9.52
N CYS A 63 -10.79 16.33 -8.73
CA CYS A 63 -10.81 17.48 -7.83
C CYS A 63 -10.98 18.82 -8.56
N LYS A 64 -10.48 18.95 -9.80
CA LYS A 64 -10.67 20.17 -10.61
C LYS A 64 -12.11 20.34 -11.09
N CYS A 65 -12.78 19.23 -11.43
CA CYS A 65 -14.14 19.27 -11.99
C CYS A 65 -15.24 19.21 -10.93
N ASN A 66 -14.91 18.94 -9.66
CA ASN A 66 -15.89 18.70 -8.60
C ASN A 66 -15.61 19.62 -7.41
N PRO A 67 -16.25 20.80 -7.33
CA PRO A 67 -16.20 21.62 -6.13
C PRO A 67 -16.98 20.97 -4.98
N CYS A 68 -16.76 21.45 -3.76
CA CYS A 68 -17.47 21.00 -2.59
C CYS A 68 -18.93 21.46 -2.61
N ASN A 69 -19.88 20.52 -2.52
CA ASN A 69 -21.31 20.85 -2.50
C ASN A 69 -21.75 21.67 -1.28
N GLU A 70 -20.98 21.64 -0.19
CA GLU A 70 -21.35 22.31 1.07
C GLU A 70 -20.83 23.75 1.14
N CYS A 71 -19.61 24.00 0.63
CA CYS A 71 -18.96 25.31 0.78
C CYS A 71 -18.37 25.87 -0.52
N GLY A 72 -18.56 25.20 -1.66
CA GLY A 72 -17.99 25.58 -2.96
C GLY A 72 -16.46 25.44 -3.06
N GLY A 73 -15.79 25.03 -1.98
CA GLY A 73 -14.32 24.94 -1.90
C GLY A 73 -13.73 23.77 -2.67
N GLU A 74 -12.41 23.75 -2.79
CA GLU A 74 -11.69 22.72 -3.53
C GLU A 74 -11.47 21.45 -2.72
N PHE A 75 -11.41 20.30 -3.42
CA PHE A 75 -11.02 19.03 -2.83
C PHE A 75 -9.53 18.76 -3.05
N LYS A 76 -8.88 18.20 -2.03
CA LYS A 76 -7.52 17.68 -2.11
C LYS A 76 -7.48 16.23 -1.64
N GLN A 77 -6.63 15.41 -2.25
CA GLN A 77 -6.39 14.05 -1.79
C GLN A 77 -5.77 14.03 -0.38
N THR A 78 -6.23 13.13 0.50
CA THR A 78 -5.72 13.08 1.89
C THR A 78 -4.27 12.59 2.00
N ARG A 79 -3.87 11.66 1.13
CA ARG A 79 -2.49 11.18 0.96
C ARG A 79 -2.33 10.61 -0.45
N LYS A 80 -1.10 10.53 -0.96
CA LYS A 80 -0.81 9.88 -2.25
C LYS A 80 -1.36 8.45 -2.27
N GLY A 81 -2.00 8.09 -3.37
CA GLY A 81 -2.69 6.82 -3.55
C GLY A 81 -3.99 6.66 -2.74
N SER A 82 -4.49 7.69 -2.08
CA SER A 82 -5.76 7.62 -1.37
C SER A 82 -6.92 7.88 -2.32
N MET A 83 -7.99 7.09 -2.21
CA MET A 83 -9.26 7.42 -2.85
C MET A 83 -10.12 8.37 -2.01
N ARG A 84 -9.59 8.86 -0.89
CA ARG A 84 -10.26 9.84 -0.04
C ARG A 84 -9.75 11.24 -0.38
N VAL A 85 -10.70 12.13 -0.56
CA VAL A 85 -10.48 13.56 -0.72
C VAL A 85 -11.06 14.31 0.49
N VAL A 86 -10.46 15.44 0.81
CA VAL A 86 -10.89 16.35 1.87
C VAL A 86 -11.05 17.74 1.28
N CYS A 87 -12.14 18.42 1.61
CA CYS A 87 -12.32 19.81 1.20
C CYS A 87 -11.39 20.70 2.01
N THR A 88 -10.69 21.62 1.36
CA THR A 88 -9.80 22.58 2.02
C THR A 88 -10.56 23.68 2.76
N GLY A 89 -11.81 23.97 2.38
CA GLY A 89 -12.65 24.98 3.03
C GLY A 89 -13.37 24.46 4.28
N CYS A 90 -14.22 23.43 4.12
CA CYS A 90 -15.06 22.94 5.23
C CYS A 90 -14.54 21.64 5.90
N GLY A 91 -13.46 21.05 5.40
CA GLY A 91 -12.90 19.82 5.97
C GLY A 91 -13.72 18.54 5.72
N VAL A 92 -14.81 18.61 4.95
CA VAL A 92 -15.62 17.43 4.63
C VAL A 92 -14.80 16.39 3.87
N LYS A 93 -14.94 15.12 4.25
CA LYS A 93 -14.19 14.01 3.65
C LYS A 93 -15.12 13.19 2.77
N ARG A 94 -14.68 12.88 1.55
CA ARG A 94 -15.41 12.01 0.60
C ARG A 94 -14.54 10.85 0.15
N GLN A 95 -15.16 9.68 0.03
CA GLN A 95 -14.52 8.48 -0.51
C GLN A 95 -14.98 8.31 -1.97
N LEU A 96 -14.05 8.44 -2.91
CA LEU A 96 -14.32 8.14 -4.31
C LEU A 96 -14.42 6.62 -4.47
N LYS A 97 -15.51 6.16 -5.10
CA LYS A 97 -15.66 4.75 -5.49
C LYS A 97 -15.16 4.62 -6.93
N VAL A 98 -14.28 3.65 -7.18
CA VAL A 98 -13.99 3.26 -8.56
C VAL A 98 -15.28 2.65 -9.08
N ARG A 99 -15.84 3.16 -10.18
CA ARG A 99 -16.81 2.35 -10.93
C ARG A 99 -16.03 1.13 -11.39
N LYS A 100 -16.36 -0.06 -10.88
CA LYS A 100 -15.91 -1.30 -11.52
C LYS A 100 -16.38 -1.19 -12.97
N GLN A 101 -15.45 -1.16 -13.93
CA GLN A 101 -15.84 -1.42 -15.31
C GLN A 101 -16.58 -2.76 -15.27
N LYS A 102 -17.86 -2.76 -15.65
CA LYS A 102 -18.51 -4.02 -16.00
C LYS A 102 -17.63 -4.59 -17.10
N HIS A 103 -17.03 -5.76 -16.89
CA HIS A 103 -16.44 -6.51 -17.98
C HIS A 103 -17.52 -6.56 -19.07
N SER A 104 -17.32 -5.82 -20.15
CA SER A 104 -18.09 -6.00 -21.36
C SER A 104 -17.71 -7.37 -21.87
N ASN A 105 -18.54 -8.36 -21.58
CA ASN A 105 -18.50 -9.66 -22.23
C ASN A 105 -18.68 -9.39 -23.73
N LEU A 106 -17.59 -9.51 -24.46
CA LEU A 106 -17.58 -9.83 -25.89
C LEU A 106 -17.36 -11.34 -25.99
#